data_AF-A0A6A6BXS5-F1
#
_entry.id   AF-A0A6A6BXS5-F1
#
_cell.length_a   1.000
_cell.length_b   1.000
_cell.length_c   1.000
_cell.angle_alpha   90.00
_cell.angle_beta   90.00
_cell.angle_gamma   90.00
#
_symmetry.space_group_name_H-M   'P 1'
#
loop_
_entity.id
_entity.type
_entity.pdbx_description
1 polymer ?
#
loop_
_entity_poly.entity_id
_entity_poly.type
_entity_poly.pdbx_seq_one_letter_code
_entity_poly.pdbx_strand_id
1 'polypeptide(L)'
;MKFSAIFAGLSLSLITASAFHIPEGTPDGVYSVRTYPNGTEVHTRLSGPAPVTRRNAHQKRITIDSTACYPSEGTEELDNASTDAANAALQAQCGDGAEIDGYDDIYSISACVVAYACNFSAPDEAPYAPYPVFCYRSDSIAANQAITQACGAYKPGSVLDGPNDYLISYGYESYCTAKGHNFCGRGA
;
A
#
# COMPACT_ATOMS: atom_id res chain seq x y z
N MET A 1 -3.90 -18.97 -57.45
CA MET A 1 -3.79 -19.57 -56.11
C MET A 1 -3.59 -18.42 -55.13
N LYS A 2 -4.54 -18.15 -54.22
CA LYS A 2 -4.45 -17.08 -53.23
C LYS A 2 -4.30 -17.74 -51.85
N PHE A 3 -3.21 -17.49 -51.16
CA PHE A 3 -3.00 -17.90 -49.76
C PHE A 3 -3.34 -16.72 -48.87
N SER A 4 -4.37 -16.86 -48.02
CA SER A 4 -4.62 -15.96 -46.90
C SER A 4 -3.88 -16.48 -45.68
N ALA A 5 -2.96 -15.69 -45.14
CA ALA A 5 -2.34 -15.94 -43.85
C ALA A 5 -3.22 -15.27 -42.76
N ILE A 6 -3.75 -16.09 -41.85
CA ILE A 6 -4.42 -15.61 -40.63
C ILE A 6 -3.34 -15.45 -39.57
N PHE A 7 -2.99 -14.20 -39.24
CA PHE A 7 -2.17 -13.90 -38.07
C PHE A 7 -3.07 -13.92 -36.83
N ALA A 8 -2.99 -15.00 -36.05
CA ALA A 8 -3.53 -15.02 -34.70
C ALA A 8 -2.61 -14.16 -33.81
N GLY A 9 -3.01 -12.93 -33.55
CA GLY A 9 -2.33 -12.06 -32.59
C GLY A 9 -2.54 -12.59 -31.17
N LEU A 10 -1.47 -13.12 -30.58
CA LEU A 10 -1.43 -13.51 -29.18
C LEU A 10 -1.30 -12.23 -28.34
N SER A 11 -2.42 -11.66 -27.88
CA SER A 11 -2.40 -10.57 -26.90
C SER A 11 -2.02 -11.13 -25.53
N LEU A 12 -0.73 -11.03 -25.18
CA LEU A 12 -0.28 -11.18 -23.79
C LEU A 12 -0.90 -10.02 -22.98
N SER A 13 -1.92 -10.32 -22.20
CA SER A 13 -2.35 -9.42 -21.12
C SER A 13 -1.32 -9.56 -20.01
N LEU A 14 -0.37 -8.62 -19.94
CA LEU A 14 0.49 -8.46 -18.77
C LEU A 14 -0.43 -8.14 -17.60
N ILE A 15 -0.60 -9.10 -16.68
CA ILE A 15 -1.16 -8.84 -15.36
C ILE A 15 -0.04 -8.12 -14.60
N THR A 16 0.04 -6.80 -14.78
CA THR A 16 0.91 -5.96 -13.94
C THR A 16 0.35 -6.02 -12.54
N ALA A 17 1.11 -6.57 -11.59
CA ALA A 17 0.81 -6.42 -10.18
C ALA A 17 0.67 -4.90 -9.91
N SER A 18 -0.47 -4.50 -9.36
CA SER A 18 -0.90 -3.10 -9.45
C SER A 18 -0.45 -2.31 -8.23
N ALA A 19 0.68 -1.61 -8.33
CA ALA A 19 0.93 -0.44 -7.48
C ALA A 19 -0.19 0.58 -7.77
N PHE A 20 -0.65 1.30 -6.75
CA PHE A 20 -1.69 2.31 -6.96
C PHE A 20 -1.10 3.71 -7.16
N HIS A 21 -1.80 4.53 -7.93
CA HIS A 21 -1.44 5.90 -8.26
C HIS A 21 -2.42 6.86 -7.61
N ILE A 22 -1.92 7.89 -6.94
CA ILE A 22 -2.79 8.93 -6.40
C ILE A 22 -3.00 10.00 -7.49
N PRO A 23 -4.26 10.32 -7.88
CA PRO A 23 -4.52 11.36 -8.87
C PRO A 23 -4.02 12.73 -8.42
N GLU A 24 -3.43 13.50 -9.33
CA GLU A 24 -2.97 14.87 -9.05
C GLU A 24 -4.09 15.73 -8.44
N GLY A 25 -3.74 16.52 -7.41
CA GLY A 25 -4.70 17.38 -6.72
C GLY A 25 -5.63 16.65 -5.74
N THR A 26 -5.42 15.35 -5.49
CA THR A 26 -6.11 14.65 -4.40
C THR A 26 -5.88 15.39 -3.07
N PRO A 27 -6.92 15.85 -2.37
CA PRO A 27 -6.77 16.58 -1.12
C PRO A 27 -6.24 15.70 0.01
N ASP A 28 -5.64 16.34 1.02
CA ASP A 28 -5.23 15.68 2.26
C ASP A 28 -6.40 14.91 2.92
N GLY A 29 -6.03 13.78 3.52
CA GLY A 29 -6.97 12.88 4.19
C GLY A 29 -6.62 11.41 4.01
N VAL A 30 -7.53 10.57 4.48
CA VAL A 30 -7.40 9.10 4.42
C VAL A 30 -8.32 8.56 3.34
N TYR A 31 -7.85 7.55 2.62
CA TYR A 31 -8.52 6.95 1.48
C TYR A 31 -8.35 5.43 1.51
N SER A 32 -9.35 4.72 1.01
CA SER A 32 -9.17 3.37 0.47
C SER A 32 -8.98 3.48 -1.04
N VAL A 33 -8.14 2.64 -1.61
CA VAL A 33 -8.06 2.43 -3.06
C VAL A 33 -8.33 0.98 -3.37
N ARG A 34 -9.33 0.73 -4.21
CA ARG A 34 -9.59 -0.59 -4.80
C ARG A 34 -8.98 -0.65 -6.18
N THR A 35 -8.16 -1.67 -6.43
CA THR A 35 -7.61 -1.93 -7.77
C THR A 35 -8.32 -3.10 -8.43
N TYR A 36 -8.94 -2.84 -9.58
CA TYR A 36 -9.68 -3.85 -10.34
C TYR A 36 -8.76 -4.65 -11.27
N PRO A 37 -9.16 -5.86 -11.72
CA PRO A 37 -8.35 -6.69 -12.62
C PRO A 37 -7.96 -6.03 -13.96
N ASN A 38 -8.70 -5.00 -14.38
CA ASN A 38 -8.39 -4.21 -15.58
C ASN A 38 -7.39 -3.06 -15.31
N GLY A 39 -6.82 -2.99 -14.11
CA GLY A 39 -5.91 -1.93 -13.66
C GLY A 39 -6.60 -0.61 -13.31
N THR A 40 -7.94 -0.55 -13.31
CA THR A 40 -8.64 0.65 -12.85
C THR A 40 -8.53 0.78 -11.34
N GLU A 41 -8.19 1.97 -10.87
CA GLU A 41 -8.11 2.32 -9.45
C GLU A 41 -9.31 3.19 -9.07
N VAL A 42 -9.96 2.87 -7.95
CA VAL A 42 -11.04 3.69 -7.40
C VAL A 42 -10.68 4.13 -5.98
N HIS A 43 -10.42 5.43 -5.84
CA HIS A 43 -10.06 6.06 -4.58
C HIS A 43 -11.31 6.56 -3.87
N THR A 44 -11.54 6.07 -2.66
CA THR A 44 -12.68 6.45 -1.82
C THR A 44 -12.18 7.12 -0.56
N ARG A 45 -12.51 8.40 -0.38
CA ARG A 45 -12.18 9.14 0.84
C ARG A 45 -12.91 8.54 2.04
N LEU A 46 -12.18 8.27 3.13
CA LEU A 46 -12.72 7.68 4.35
C LEU A 46 -13.05 8.77 5.37
N SER A 47 -14.24 8.71 5.95
CA SER A 47 -14.71 9.65 6.97
C SER A 47 -14.39 9.12 8.38
N GLY A 48 -13.10 9.02 8.70
CA GLY A 48 -12.59 8.56 10.00
C GLY A 48 -12.51 7.03 10.13
N PRO A 49 -11.96 6.52 11.25
CA PRO A 49 -11.77 5.10 11.46
C PRO A 49 -13.08 4.34 11.29
N ALA A 50 -13.04 3.29 10.46
CA ALA A 50 -14.20 2.42 10.28
C ALA A 50 -14.61 1.84 11.65
N PRO A 51 -15.92 1.73 11.95
CA PRO A 51 -16.35 1.02 13.14
C PRO A 51 -15.82 -0.41 13.05
N VAL A 52 -15.03 -0.85 14.04
CA VAL A 52 -14.47 -2.20 14.07
C VAL A 52 -15.61 -3.20 14.25
N THR A 53 -16.14 -3.73 13.13
CA THR A 53 -17.25 -4.69 13.13
C THR A 53 -16.78 -6.09 13.52
N ARG A 54 -15.48 -6.39 13.38
CA ARG A 54 -14.83 -7.61 13.86
C ARG A 54 -13.51 -7.30 14.55
N ARG A 55 -13.51 -7.28 15.88
CA ARG A 55 -12.26 -7.32 16.67
C ARG A 55 -11.77 -8.76 16.71
N ASN A 56 -10.78 -9.13 15.91
CA ASN A 56 -10.01 -10.31 16.27
C ASN A 56 -9.13 -9.94 17.46
N ALA A 57 -9.21 -10.73 18.54
CA ALA A 57 -8.42 -10.56 19.75
C ALA A 57 -6.93 -10.93 19.55
N HIS A 58 -6.38 -10.68 18.35
CA HIS A 58 -5.02 -11.03 18.01
C HIS A 58 -4.16 -9.76 18.00
N GLN A 59 -3.44 -9.55 19.10
CA GLN A 59 -2.24 -8.72 19.16
C GLN A 59 -1.10 -9.35 18.36
N LYS A 60 -1.32 -9.76 17.10
CA LYS A 60 -0.18 -10.17 16.28
C LYS A 60 0.55 -8.88 15.92
N ARG A 61 1.71 -8.66 16.54
CA ARG A 61 2.69 -7.70 16.04
C ARG A 61 3.13 -8.19 14.65
N ILE A 62 3.17 -7.28 13.69
CA ILE A 62 3.83 -7.53 12.39
C ILE A 62 5.18 -8.22 12.60
N THR A 63 5.45 -9.29 11.84
CA THR A 63 6.76 -9.92 11.77
C THR A 63 7.46 -9.34 10.56
N ILE A 64 8.33 -8.36 10.75
CA ILE A 64 9.04 -7.71 9.64
C ILE A 64 9.96 -8.75 8.96
N ASP A 65 9.62 -9.12 7.73
CA ASP A 65 10.44 -10.00 6.90
C ASP A 65 11.54 -9.22 6.18
N SER A 66 11.14 -8.10 5.57
CA SER A 66 12.06 -7.23 4.86
C SER A 66 11.71 -5.76 5.04
N THR A 67 12.71 -4.91 4.81
CA THR A 67 12.58 -3.45 4.79
C THR A 67 13.20 -2.95 3.50
N ALA A 68 12.47 -2.16 2.74
CA ALA A 68 12.93 -1.53 1.52
C ALA A 68 13.09 -0.02 1.75
N CYS A 69 14.21 0.54 1.32
CA CYS A 69 14.46 1.97 1.34
C CYS A 69 14.38 2.51 -0.08
N TYR A 70 13.84 3.72 -0.25
CA TYR A 70 13.58 4.29 -1.58
C TYR A 70 14.41 5.55 -1.88
N PRO A 71 15.75 5.44 -1.95
CA PRO A 71 16.61 6.61 -2.21
C PRO A 71 16.39 7.22 -3.61
N SER A 72 15.73 6.48 -4.51
CA SER A 72 15.35 6.96 -5.84
C SER A 72 14.31 8.08 -5.77
N GLU A 73 13.45 8.14 -4.76
CA GLU A 73 12.50 9.25 -4.51
C GLU A 73 13.19 10.53 -4.05
N GLY A 74 14.48 10.44 -3.72
CA GLY A 74 15.29 11.52 -3.19
C GLY A 74 16.16 10.99 -2.05
N THR A 75 17.36 11.54 -1.94
CA THR A 75 18.21 11.31 -0.75
C THR A 75 17.87 12.26 0.39
N GLU A 76 16.97 13.21 0.16
CA GLU A 76 16.52 14.17 1.16
C GLU A 76 15.57 13.54 2.17
N GLU A 77 15.45 14.17 3.33
CA GLU A 77 14.41 13.80 4.29
C GLU A 77 13.05 14.26 3.77
N LEU A 78 12.02 13.44 4.00
CA LEU A 78 10.65 13.89 3.86
C LEU A 78 10.38 15.00 4.89
N ASP A 79 9.42 15.89 4.62
CA ASP A 79 8.98 16.84 5.64
C ASP A 79 8.48 16.09 6.87
N ASN A 80 9.16 16.30 8.00
CA ASN A 80 8.88 15.63 9.27
C ASN A 80 7.44 15.83 9.73
N ALA A 81 6.93 17.06 9.67
CA ALA A 81 5.59 17.37 10.16
C ALA A 81 4.51 16.69 9.30
N SER A 82 4.71 16.70 7.98
CA SER A 82 3.83 16.03 7.03
C SER A 82 3.90 14.50 7.17
N THR A 83 5.10 13.95 7.38
CA THR A 83 5.31 12.52 7.60
C THR A 83 4.63 12.03 8.87
N ASP A 84 4.77 12.78 9.97
CA ASP A 84 4.10 12.49 11.23
C ASP A 84 2.58 12.59 11.09
N ALA A 85 2.08 13.61 10.40
CA ALA A 85 0.65 13.82 10.18
C ALA A 85 0.02 12.70 9.31
N ALA A 86 0.66 12.31 8.21
CA ALA A 86 0.21 11.19 7.38
C ALA A 86 0.20 9.89 8.21
N ASN A 87 1.31 9.55 8.87
CA ASN A 87 1.38 8.34 9.70
C ASN A 87 0.34 8.34 10.82
N ALA A 88 0.13 9.48 11.50
CA ALA A 88 -0.88 9.58 12.54
C ALA A 88 -2.30 9.37 11.99
N ALA A 89 -2.60 9.88 10.79
CA ALA A 89 -3.90 9.69 10.14
C ALA A 89 -4.14 8.23 9.75
N LEU A 90 -3.14 7.56 9.14
CA LEU A 90 -3.20 6.13 8.84
C LEU A 90 -3.38 5.30 10.12
N GLN A 91 -2.58 5.57 11.15
CA GLN A 91 -2.64 4.88 12.43
C GLN A 91 -3.99 5.06 13.12
N ALA A 92 -4.58 6.25 13.04
CA ALA A 92 -5.92 6.50 13.55
C ALA A 92 -6.96 5.69 12.77
N GLN A 93 -6.82 5.57 11.45
CA GLN A 93 -7.69 4.75 10.61
C GLN A 93 -7.58 3.27 10.95
N CYS A 94 -6.36 2.76 11.15
CA CYS A 94 -6.12 1.36 11.50
C CYS A 94 -6.59 1.00 12.91
N GLY A 95 -6.41 1.91 13.88
CA GLY A 95 -6.89 1.72 15.26
C GLY A 95 -6.47 0.36 15.84
N ASP A 96 -7.45 -0.38 16.35
CA ASP A 96 -7.26 -1.72 16.95
C ASP A 96 -7.47 -2.87 15.94
N GLY A 97 -7.37 -2.62 14.64
CA GLY A 97 -7.57 -3.64 13.60
C GLY A 97 -8.69 -3.26 12.62
N ALA A 98 -8.42 -2.31 11.72
CA ALA A 98 -9.32 -2.02 10.62
C ALA A 98 -9.17 -3.07 9.53
N GLU A 99 -10.29 -3.58 9.04
CA GLU A 99 -10.31 -4.53 7.93
C GLU A 99 -9.99 -3.78 6.63
N ILE A 100 -9.06 -4.33 5.85
CA ILE A 100 -8.75 -3.94 4.47
C ILE A 100 -9.22 -5.09 3.60
N ASP A 101 -10.27 -4.87 2.81
CA ASP A 101 -10.81 -5.87 1.89
C ASP A 101 -9.74 -6.38 0.91
N GLY A 102 -9.99 -7.55 0.32
CA GLY A 102 -9.19 -8.01 -0.81
C GLY A 102 -9.23 -7.00 -1.96
N TYR A 103 -8.06 -6.76 -2.58
CA TYR A 103 -7.82 -5.73 -3.61
C TYR A 103 -7.87 -4.27 -3.13
N ASP A 104 -8.11 -4.03 -1.84
CA ASP A 104 -8.08 -2.70 -1.27
C ASP A 104 -6.73 -2.43 -0.60
N ASP A 105 -6.31 -1.17 -0.64
CA ASP A 105 -5.22 -0.64 0.18
C ASP A 105 -5.74 0.60 0.90
N ILE A 106 -5.16 0.93 2.07
CA ILE A 106 -5.48 2.17 2.78
C ILE A 106 -4.27 3.08 2.75
N TYR A 107 -4.49 4.36 2.46
CA TYR A 107 -3.44 5.35 2.53
C TYR A 107 -3.94 6.68 3.08
N SER A 108 -2.99 7.50 3.51
CA SER A 108 -3.22 8.85 4.00
C SER A 108 -2.26 9.82 3.34
N ILE A 109 -2.76 11.00 2.98
CA ILE A 109 -1.97 12.09 2.40
C ILE A 109 -1.90 13.23 3.42
N SER A 110 -0.70 13.75 3.63
CA SER A 110 -0.47 15.06 4.24
C SER A 110 0.54 15.82 3.39
N ALA A 111 0.10 16.90 2.75
CA ALA A 111 0.91 17.64 1.78
C ALA A 111 1.58 16.72 0.74
N CYS A 112 2.90 16.56 0.83
CA CYS A 112 3.70 15.79 -0.12
C CYS A 112 4.16 14.43 0.39
N VAL A 113 3.54 13.91 1.47
CA VAL A 113 3.88 12.61 2.05
C VAL A 113 2.63 11.73 2.07
N VAL A 114 2.83 10.47 1.69
CA VAL A 114 1.83 9.42 1.80
C VAL A 114 2.32 8.37 2.79
N ALA A 115 1.45 7.96 3.69
CA ALA A 115 1.63 6.76 4.51
C ALA A 115 0.54 5.74 4.16
N TYR A 116 0.91 4.46 4.03
CA TYR A 116 0.00 3.43 3.52
C TYR A 116 0.08 2.10 4.30
N ALA A 117 -0.99 1.32 4.14
CA ALA A 117 -1.12 -0.08 4.55
C ALA A 117 -1.71 -0.88 3.36
N CYS A 118 -0.96 -1.82 2.82
CA CYS A 118 -1.29 -2.50 1.55
C CYS A 118 -1.70 -3.95 1.80
N ASN A 119 -2.82 -4.40 1.24
CA ASN A 119 -3.25 -5.79 1.35
C ASN A 119 -2.61 -6.66 0.27
N PHE A 120 -1.49 -7.30 0.56
CA PHE A 120 -0.79 -8.21 -0.35
C PHE A 120 -1.26 -9.66 -0.25
N SER A 121 -2.40 -9.94 0.40
CA SER A 121 -2.97 -11.29 0.36
C SER A 121 -3.26 -11.70 -1.09
N ALA A 122 -2.31 -12.40 -1.70
CA ALA A 122 -2.47 -13.00 -3.01
C ALA A 122 -3.16 -14.36 -2.83
N PRO A 123 -4.09 -14.73 -3.71
CA PRO A 123 -4.49 -16.12 -3.82
C PRO A 123 -3.37 -16.84 -4.58
N ASP A 124 -2.35 -17.31 -3.87
CA ASP A 124 -1.17 -17.88 -4.56
C ASP A 124 -1.53 -19.09 -5.43
N GLU A 125 -2.57 -19.87 -5.14
CA GLU A 125 -3.09 -20.88 -6.07
C GLU A 125 -4.61 -21.10 -5.89
N ALA A 126 -5.38 -21.14 -7.00
CA ALA A 126 -6.81 -21.49 -7.10
C ALA A 126 -7.85 -20.34 -6.88
N PRO A 127 -9.14 -20.50 -7.29
CA PRO A 127 -10.04 -19.44 -7.79
C PRO A 127 -10.63 -18.48 -6.72
N TYR A 128 -9.95 -18.28 -5.61
CA TYR A 128 -10.44 -17.49 -4.49
C TYR A 128 -10.01 -16.03 -4.61
N ALA A 129 -10.92 -15.11 -4.27
CA ALA A 129 -10.59 -13.69 -4.17
C ALA A 129 -9.57 -13.47 -3.04
N PRO A 130 -8.68 -12.46 -3.14
CA PRO A 130 -7.86 -11.98 -2.03
C PRO A 130 -8.75 -11.77 -0.81
N TYR A 131 -8.22 -12.11 0.35
CA TYR A 131 -9.00 -12.09 1.58
C TYR A 131 -8.74 -10.81 2.36
N PRO A 132 -9.66 -10.40 3.24
CA PRO A 132 -9.44 -9.22 4.05
C PRO A 132 -8.25 -9.43 4.99
N VAL A 133 -7.39 -8.42 5.09
CA VAL A 133 -6.33 -8.34 6.10
C VAL A 133 -6.70 -7.26 7.12
N PHE A 134 -6.04 -7.26 8.27
CA PHE A 134 -6.30 -6.27 9.32
C PHE A 134 -5.09 -5.36 9.47
N CYS A 135 -5.29 -4.05 9.34
CA CYS A 135 -4.28 -3.08 9.67
C CYS A 135 -4.42 -2.61 11.12
N TYR A 136 -3.33 -2.63 11.86
CA TYR A 136 -3.30 -2.22 13.27
C TYR A 136 -2.41 -1.00 13.43
N ARG A 137 -2.83 -0.08 14.31
CA ARG A 137 -1.99 1.07 14.70
C ARG A 137 -0.63 0.61 15.22
N SER A 138 -0.60 -0.43 16.04
CA SER A 138 0.64 -0.97 16.61
C SER A 138 1.62 -1.47 15.56
N ASP A 139 1.10 -2.05 14.47
CA ASP A 139 1.92 -2.59 13.39
C ASP A 139 2.48 -1.46 12.52
N SER A 140 1.68 -0.45 12.20
CA SER A 140 2.17 0.76 11.53
C SER A 140 3.27 1.45 12.34
N ILE A 141 3.14 1.54 13.67
CA ILE A 141 4.19 2.10 14.53
C ILE A 141 5.47 1.25 14.47
N ALA A 142 5.34 -0.08 14.58
CA ALA A 142 6.48 -0.99 14.50
C ALA A 142 7.19 -0.94 13.14
N ALA A 143 6.41 -0.86 12.05
CA ALA A 143 6.90 -0.68 10.70
C ALA A 143 7.71 0.63 10.56
N ASN A 144 7.18 1.75 11.04
CA ASN A 144 7.86 3.04 10.98
C ASN A 144 9.19 3.04 11.74
N GLN A 145 9.24 2.34 12.88
CA GLN A 145 10.47 2.15 13.64
C GLN A 145 11.50 1.34 12.86
N ALA A 146 11.08 0.26 12.19
CA ALA A 146 11.97 -0.55 11.38
C ALA A 146 12.50 0.20 10.15
N ILE A 147 11.64 0.95 9.46
CA ILE A 147 12.05 1.84 8.35
C ILE A 147 13.06 2.86 8.85
N THR A 148 12.79 3.51 9.98
CA THR A 148 13.71 4.49 10.59
C THR A 148 15.07 3.87 10.91
N GLN A 149 15.09 2.64 11.44
CA GLN A 149 16.32 1.93 11.79
C GLN A 149 17.13 1.52 10.56
N ALA A 150 16.47 1.07 9.51
CA ALA A 150 17.13 0.57 8.30
C ALA A 150 17.51 1.68 7.31
N CYS A 151 16.59 2.63 7.08
CA CYS A 151 16.69 3.64 6.05
C CYS A 151 17.18 5.00 6.59
N GLY A 152 16.99 5.25 7.90
CA GLY A 152 17.22 6.55 8.53
C GLY A 152 15.92 7.29 8.82
N ALA A 153 15.98 8.27 9.74
CA ALA A 153 14.81 9.06 10.11
C ALA A 153 14.25 9.81 8.90
N TYR A 154 12.92 9.74 8.72
CA TYR A 154 12.17 10.40 7.65
C TYR A 154 12.69 10.09 6.24
N LYS A 155 13.33 8.93 6.06
CA LYS A 155 13.68 8.40 4.74
C LYS A 155 12.54 7.52 4.22
N PRO A 156 12.15 7.66 2.95
CA PRO A 156 11.06 6.88 2.39
C PRO A 156 11.41 5.40 2.36
N GLY A 157 10.42 4.56 2.68
CA GLY A 157 10.60 3.13 2.78
C GLY A 157 9.33 2.38 3.15
N SER A 158 9.42 1.07 3.11
CA SER A 158 8.35 0.16 3.48
C SER A 158 8.88 -1.09 4.16
N VAL A 159 7.98 -1.81 4.82
CA VAL A 159 8.20 -3.17 5.33
C VAL A 159 7.19 -4.13 4.75
N LEU A 160 7.58 -5.40 4.63
CA LEU A 160 6.69 -6.52 4.33
C LEU A 160 6.47 -7.38 5.58
N ASP A 161 5.22 -7.73 5.89
CA ASP A 161 4.88 -8.70 6.94
C ASP A 161 5.11 -10.14 6.46
N GLY A 162 6.00 -10.85 7.15
CA GLY A 162 6.03 -12.30 7.27
C GLY A 162 6.72 -13.07 6.12
N PRO A 163 7.42 -14.19 6.44
CA PRO A 163 8.16 -14.98 5.46
C PRO A 163 7.33 -15.97 4.62
N ASN A 164 6.03 -16.16 4.91
CA ASN A 164 5.23 -17.26 4.31
C ASN A 164 3.92 -16.84 3.64
N ASP A 165 3.45 -15.60 3.79
CA ASP A 165 2.14 -15.19 3.22
C ASP A 165 2.09 -13.73 2.74
N TYR A 166 3.14 -12.92 2.94
CA TYR A 166 3.24 -11.49 2.55
C TYR A 166 1.90 -10.75 2.59
N LEU A 167 1.23 -10.67 3.73
CA LEU A 167 -0.19 -10.27 3.76
C LEU A 167 -0.40 -8.77 3.78
N ILE A 168 0.51 -8.06 4.45
CA ILE A 168 0.38 -6.62 4.60
C ILE A 168 1.75 -5.95 4.50
N SER A 169 1.75 -4.77 3.90
CA SER A 169 2.90 -3.88 3.90
C SER A 169 2.53 -2.53 4.50
N TYR A 170 3.48 -1.92 5.19
CA TYR A 170 3.35 -0.56 5.67
C TYR A 170 4.54 0.25 5.18
N GLY A 171 4.31 1.50 4.82
CA GLY A 171 5.37 2.38 4.37
C GLY A 171 4.95 3.83 4.30
N TYR A 172 5.92 4.68 4.03
CA TYR A 172 5.70 6.08 3.73
C TYR A 172 6.70 6.58 2.69
N GLU A 173 6.19 7.39 1.77
CA GLU A 173 6.87 7.79 0.54
C GLU A 173 6.51 9.22 0.17
N SER A 174 7.32 9.85 -0.68
CA SER A 174 6.98 11.18 -1.19
C SER A 174 5.91 11.07 -2.28
N TYR A 175 4.89 11.91 -2.23
CA TYR A 175 3.83 11.97 -3.25
C TYR A 175 4.07 13.03 -4.33
N CYS A 176 4.80 14.09 -4.00
CA CYS A 176 4.99 15.23 -4.92
C CYS A 176 6.20 15.07 -5.86
N THR A 177 6.88 13.93 -5.84
CA THR A 177 7.99 13.68 -6.77
C THR A 177 7.49 12.96 -8.01
N ALA A 178 8.17 13.12 -9.14
CA ALA A 178 7.84 12.40 -10.38
C ALA A 178 7.94 10.86 -10.27
N LYS A 179 8.42 10.33 -9.13
CA LYS A 179 8.53 8.90 -8.83
C LYS A 179 7.53 8.44 -7.76
N GLY A 180 6.93 9.39 -7.04
CA GLY A 180 6.06 9.23 -5.89
C GLY A 180 4.65 8.78 -6.18
N HIS A 181 4.48 7.86 -7.12
CA HIS A 181 3.16 7.50 -7.66
C HIS A 181 2.93 5.99 -7.79
N ASN A 182 3.86 5.15 -7.33
CA ASN A 182 3.74 3.69 -7.36
C ASN A 182 3.78 3.16 -5.93
N PHE A 183 2.75 3.45 -5.16
CA PHE A 183 2.69 3.02 -3.77
C PHE A 183 2.42 1.52 -3.68
N CYS A 184 2.86 0.93 -2.56
CA CYS A 184 2.72 -0.50 -2.30
C CYS A 184 3.54 -1.42 -3.23
N GLY A 185 4.56 -0.93 -3.95
CA GLY A 185 5.61 -1.77 -4.54
C GLY A 185 5.20 -2.92 -5.47
N ARG A 186 3.92 -3.05 -5.83
CA ARG A 186 3.41 -4.10 -6.72
C ARG A 186 3.83 -3.86 -8.18
N GLY A 187 4.32 -2.67 -8.51
CA GLY A 187 4.66 -2.24 -9.87
C GLY A 187 6.15 -2.19 -10.22
N ALA A 188 7.02 -2.96 -9.55
CA ALA A 188 8.44 -3.08 -9.90
C ALA A 188 8.76 -4.38 -10.65
#